data_AF-A0A925CI17-F1
#
_entry.id   AF-A0A925CI17-F1
#
_cell.length_a   1.000
_cell.length_b   1.000
_cell.length_c   1.000
_cell.angle_alpha   90.00
_cell.angle_beta   90.00
_cell.angle_gamma   90.00
#
_symmetry.space_group_name_H-M   'P 1'
#
loop_
_entity.id
_entity.type
_entity.pdbx_description
1 polymer ?
#
loop_
_entity_poly.entity_id
_entity_poly.type
_entity_poly.pdbx_seq_one_letter_code
_entity_poly.pdbx_strand_id
1 'polypeptide(L)' 'EAGLTQGQVAARMGTHAPAIARLERALASGKHSPSIATLRKYVKACGKRLVLRVA' A
#
# COMPACT_ATOMS: atom_id res chain seq x y z
N GLU A 1 0.28 7.57 -11.56
CA GLU A 1 -0.50 7.40 -10.32
C GLU A 1 -1.64 6.40 -10.55
N ALA A 2 -2.25 5.76 -9.54
CA ALA A 2 -3.33 4.78 -9.77
C ALA A 2 -4.72 5.42 -9.96
N GLY A 3 -4.86 6.73 -9.72
CA GLY A 3 -6.14 7.46 -9.83
C GLY A 3 -7.19 7.05 -8.80
N LEU A 4 -6.79 6.44 -7.68
CA LEU A 4 -7.68 5.94 -6.65
C LEU A 4 -7.57 6.78 -5.38
N THR A 5 -8.69 7.01 -4.71
CA THR A 5 -8.70 7.56 -3.35
C THR A 5 -8.31 6.50 -2.33
N GLN A 6 -7.85 6.93 -1.14
CA GLN A 6 -7.56 6.00 -0.03
C GLN A 6 -8.77 5.14 0.35
N GLY A 7 -9.99 5.67 0.25
CA GLY A 7 -11.23 4.92 0.49
C GLY A 7 -11.44 3.80 -0.54
N GLN A 8 -11.16 4.06 -1.82
CA GLN A 8 -11.26 3.06 -2.87
C GLN A 8 -10.20 1.95 -2.71
N VAL A 9 -8.97 2.30 -2.36
CA VAL A 9 -7.92 1.32 -2.06
C VAL A 9 -8.29 0.50 -0.82
N ALA A 10 -8.81 1.15 0.22
CA ALA A 10 -9.25 0.49 1.45
C ALA A 10 -10.36 -0.54 1.18
N ALA A 11 -11.37 -0.18 0.38
CA ALA A 11 -12.44 -1.09 -0.03
C ALA A 11 -11.88 -2.32 -0.77
N ARG A 12 -10.94 -2.12 -1.70
CA ARG A 12 -10.27 -3.22 -2.42
C ARG A 12 -9.39 -4.11 -1.54
N MET A 13 -8.84 -3.56 -0.45
CA MET A 13 -8.02 -4.28 0.52
C MET A 13 -8.82 -4.94 1.64
N GLY A 14 -10.12 -4.65 1.77
CA GLY A 14 -10.94 -5.08 2.91
C GLY A 14 -10.51 -4.40 4.22
N THR A 15 -10.19 -3.11 4.18
CA THR A 15 -9.78 -2.32 5.35
C THR A 15 -10.40 -0.92 5.34
N HIS A 16 -9.96 -0.02 6.22
CA HIS A 16 -10.44 1.36 6.32
C HIS A 16 -9.40 2.37 5.84
N ALA A 17 -9.85 3.52 5.33
CA ALA A 17 -8.98 4.57 4.78
C ALA A 17 -7.85 5.01 5.75
N PRO A 18 -8.05 5.13 7.07
CA PRO A 18 -6.94 5.46 8.00
C PRO A 18 -5.82 4.41 8.03
N ALA A 19 -6.13 3.13 7.79
CA ALA A 19 -5.12 2.09 7.69
C ALA A 19 -4.23 2.28 6.45
N ILE A 20 -4.83 2.73 5.34
CA ILE A 20 -4.11 3.08 4.10
C ILE A 20 -3.23 4.31 4.32
N ALA A 21 -3.75 5.36 4.96
CA ALA A 21 -2.98 6.56 5.26
C ALA A 21 -1.74 6.26 6.13
N ARG A 22 -1.88 5.39 7.15
CA ARG A 22 -0.73 4.94 7.95
C ARG A 22 0.28 4.14 7.13
N LEU A 23 -0.19 3.25 6.26
CA LEU A 23 0.66 2.46 5.37
C LEU A 23 1.46 3.36 4.43
N GLU A 24 0.83 4.37 3.83
CA GLU A 24 1.49 5.32 2.94
C GLU A 24 2.52 6.18 3.68
N ARG A 25 2.19 6.61 4.91
CA ARG A 25 3.16 7.31 5.78
C ARG A 25 4.35 6.43 6.16
N ALA A 26 4.12 5.16 6.45
CA ALA A 26 5.18 4.18 6.73
C ALA A 26 6.10 4.00 5.51
N LEU A 27 5.52 3.90 4.31
CA LEU A 27 6.25 3.82 3.04
C LEU A 27 7.07 5.08 2.73
N ALA A 28 6.51 6.27 2.97
CA ALA A 28 7.18 7.54 2.72
C ALA A 28 8.31 7.83 3.72
N SER A 29 8.15 7.42 4.98
CA SER A 29 9.12 7.72 6.04
C SER A 29 10.23 6.69 6.20
N GLY A 30 10.02 5.44 5.76
CA GLY A 30 10.97 4.34 5.91
C GLY A 30 11.25 3.87 7.35
N LYS A 31 10.71 4.56 8.38
CA LYS A 31 10.98 4.26 9.80
C LYS A 31 10.34 2.97 10.30
N HIS A 32 9.15 2.65 9.79
CA HIS A 32 8.45 1.41 10.12
C HIS A 32 8.09 0.71 8.81
N SER A 33 8.82 -0.34 8.48
CA SER A 33 8.57 -1.06 7.24
C SER A 33 7.33 -1.95 7.37
N PRO A 34 6.32 -1.78 6.50
CA PRO A 34 5.23 -2.74 6.38
C PRO A 34 5.77 -4.11 5.96
N SER A 35 5.09 -5.18 6.35
CA SER A 35 5.46 -6.51 5.85
C SER A 35 5.34 -6.59 4.32
N ILE A 36 6.15 -7.45 3.68
CA ILE A 36 6.05 -7.68 2.23
C ILE A 36 4.64 -8.20 1.87
N ALA A 37 3.99 -8.96 2.76
CA ALA A 37 2.60 -9.39 2.58
C ALA A 37 1.64 -8.20 2.49
N THR A 38 1.82 -7.18 3.35
CA THR A 38 1.07 -5.92 3.31
C THR A 38 1.33 -5.17 2.01
N LEU A 39 2.58 -5.05 1.59
CA LEU A 39 2.96 -4.39 0.33
C LEU A 39 2.28 -5.05 -0.88
N ARG A 40 2.29 -6.39 -0.95
CA ARG A 40 1.62 -7.15 -2.02
C ARG A 40 0.12 -6.87 -2.08
N LYS A 41 -0.58 -6.84 -0.94
CA LYS A 41 -2.02 -6.52 -0.88
C LYS A 41 -2.29 -5.09 -1.37
N TYR A 42 -1.48 -4.14 -0.93
CA TYR A 42 -1.62 -2.73 -1.33
C TYR A 42 -1.39 -2.51 -2.82
N VAL A 43 -0.29 -3.00 -3.39
CA VAL A 43 -0.04 -2.84 -4.83
C VAL A 43 -1.12 -3.54 -5.66
N LYS A 44 -1.63 -4.70 -5.21
CA LYS A 44 -2.73 -5.40 -5.87
C LYS A 44 -4.00 -4.56 -5.88
N ALA A 45 -4.37 -3.96 -4.75
CA ALA A 45 -5.53 -3.06 -4.67
C ALA A 45 -5.38 -1.82 -5.56
N CYS A 46 -4.14 -1.34 -5.72
CA CYS A 46 -3.81 -0.26 -6.65
C CYS A 46 -3.75 -0.69 -8.14
N GLY A 47 -3.95 -1.97 -8.46
CA GLY A 47 -3.80 -2.48 -9.84
C GLY A 47 -2.34 -2.47 -10.33
N LYS A 48 -1.37 -2.57 -9.41
CA LYS A 48 0.08 -2.52 -9.67
C LYS A 48 0.77 -3.82 -9.27
N ARG A 49 2.06 -3.93 -9.63
CA ARG A 49 2.94 -5.06 -9.29
C ARG A 49 4.10 -4.59 -8.41
N LEU A 50 4.42 -5.39 -7.39
CA LEU A 50 5.63 -5.20 -6.57
C LEU A 50 6.84 -5.73 -7.34
N VAL A 51 7.92 -4.95 -7.42
CA VAL A 51 9.20 -5.35 -8.02
C VAL A 51 10.28 -5.26 -6.94
N LEU A 52 11.02 -6.35 -6.74
CA LEU A 52 12.20 -6.39 -5.88
C LEU A 52 13.44 -6.32 -6.77
N ARG A 53 14.39 -5.45 -6.42
CA ARG A 53 15.71 -5.38 -7.05
C ARG A 53 16.75 -5.50 -5.94
N VAL A 54 17.75 -6.33 -6.16
CA VAL A 54 18.90 -6.51 -5.28
C VAL A 54 20.11 -6.05 -6.08
N ALA A 55 21.00 -5.29 -5.45
CA ALA A 55 22.25 -4.82 -6.04
C ALA A 55 23.37 -5.83 -5.77
#